data_AF-A0A259SEE7-F1
#
_entry.id   AF-A0A259SEE7-F1
#
_cell.length_a   1.000
_cell.length_b   1.000
_cell.length_c   1.000
_cell.angle_alpha   90.00
_cell.angle_beta   90.00
_cell.angle_gamma   90.00
#
_symmetry.space_group_name_H-M   'P 1'
#
loop_
_entity.id
_entity.type
_entity.pdbx_description
1 polymer ?
#
loop_
_entity_poly.entity_id
_entity_poly.type
_entity_poly.pdbx_seq_one_letter_code
_entity_poly.pdbx_strand_id
1 'polypeptide(L)'
;EVAEQIRTAPELDADTIRLGKDHGFSDAQFAELRGVSEAEVRGVRHGLGIRPVYKTVDTCAGEFPALTPYHYSSYDSETEVTPSERTKVVIIGSGPNRIGQGVEFDYSCVHASFALSDAGFETVMVNCNPETVSTDYDTSDRLYFEPLTLEDVLEVLHAEAQSGTILGVVCQLGGQTPLGLAKGIEAAGYTVLGTSPEAIDLAEERELFSRLLDEAGLVAPRNGTAIDVDGAVAVAEEIGYPVLVRPSFVLGGRGMEIVYDTPALRDYFVRTAGEVIIEEGKPLLVDRFLDDAIEIDVDALYDGTELYIGGVMEHLEEAGIHSGDSSCTLPPVSLGRTDIDRVREATLAIAEGVGVRGLLNVQFAISAGVLY
;
A
#
# COMPACT_ATOMS: atom_id res chain seq x y z
N GLU A 1 3.88 -21.89 -25.68
CA GLU A 1 3.95 -23.36 -25.59
C GLU A 1 3.74 -23.85 -24.16
N VAL A 2 4.54 -23.42 -23.18
CA VAL A 2 4.39 -23.82 -21.75
C VAL A 2 2.99 -23.53 -21.19
N ALA A 3 2.44 -22.34 -21.43
CA ALA A 3 1.08 -22.00 -20.99
C ALA A 3 0.00 -22.98 -21.49
N GLU A 4 0.16 -23.50 -22.71
CA GLU A 4 -0.79 -24.46 -23.28
C GLU A 4 -0.59 -25.86 -22.67
N GLN A 5 0.64 -26.24 -22.37
CA GLN A 5 0.93 -27.48 -21.64
C GLN A 5 0.33 -27.43 -20.23
N ILE A 6 0.50 -26.31 -19.52
CA ILE A 6 -0.14 -26.07 -18.22
C ILE A 6 -1.67 -26.13 -18.35
N ARG A 7 -2.25 -25.44 -19.35
CA ARG A 7 -3.71 -25.40 -19.56
C ARG A 7 -4.30 -26.79 -19.83
N THR A 8 -3.62 -27.60 -20.63
CA THR A 8 -4.12 -28.91 -21.11
C THR A 8 -3.67 -30.10 -20.28
N ALA A 9 -2.72 -29.92 -19.34
CA ALA A 9 -2.26 -30.99 -18.47
C ALA A 9 -3.43 -31.64 -17.69
N PRO A 10 -3.50 -32.98 -17.58
CA PRO A 10 -4.60 -33.64 -16.87
C PRO A 10 -4.75 -33.17 -15.42
N GLU A 11 -3.63 -32.93 -14.73
CA GLU A 11 -3.57 -32.50 -13.34
C GLU A 11 -2.37 -31.55 -13.12
N LEU A 12 -2.36 -30.87 -11.97
CA LEU A 12 -1.22 -30.06 -11.53
C LEU A 12 -0.24 -30.93 -10.73
N ASP A 13 0.37 -31.90 -11.42
CA ASP A 13 1.43 -32.73 -10.84
C ASP A 13 2.76 -31.98 -10.70
N ALA A 14 3.74 -32.64 -10.08
CA ALA A 14 5.05 -32.05 -9.82
C ALA A 14 5.78 -31.63 -11.10
N ASP A 15 5.64 -32.39 -12.18
CA ASP A 15 6.30 -32.10 -13.45
C ASP A 15 5.66 -30.89 -14.14
N THR A 16 4.33 -30.78 -14.13
CA THR A 16 3.60 -29.63 -14.68
C THR A 16 3.90 -28.35 -13.90
N ILE A 17 3.90 -28.43 -12.56
CA ILE A 17 4.21 -27.27 -11.71
C ILE A 17 5.66 -26.84 -11.91
N ARG A 18 6.64 -27.76 -11.85
CA ARG A 18 8.06 -27.44 -12.08
C ARG A 18 8.28 -26.82 -13.45
N LEU A 19 7.72 -27.40 -14.51
CA LEU A 19 7.84 -26.86 -15.85
C LEU A 19 7.40 -25.38 -15.90
N GLY A 20 6.25 -25.04 -15.33
CA GLY A 20 5.80 -23.65 -15.33
C GLY A 20 6.67 -22.75 -14.45
N LYS A 21 7.04 -23.22 -13.25
CA LYS A 21 7.87 -22.46 -12.33
C LYS A 21 9.29 -22.20 -12.84
N ASP A 22 9.91 -23.17 -13.52
CA ASP A 22 11.20 -23.01 -14.19
C ASP A 22 11.15 -21.98 -15.34
N HIS A 23 9.96 -21.74 -15.89
CA HIS A 23 9.71 -20.71 -16.91
C HIS A 23 9.12 -19.41 -16.33
N GLY A 24 9.06 -19.26 -15.00
CA GLY A 24 8.63 -18.04 -14.33
C GLY A 24 7.11 -17.82 -14.27
N PHE A 25 6.30 -18.87 -14.42
CA PHE A 25 4.84 -18.74 -14.27
C PHE A 25 4.44 -18.53 -12.81
N SER A 26 3.70 -17.46 -12.51
CA SER A 26 3.15 -17.22 -11.16
C SER A 26 1.99 -18.17 -10.84
N ASP A 27 1.73 -18.37 -9.55
CA ASP A 27 0.57 -19.11 -9.06
C ASP A 27 -0.73 -18.49 -9.59
N ALA A 28 -0.77 -17.16 -9.78
CA ALA A 28 -1.90 -16.45 -10.37
C ALA A 28 -2.10 -16.79 -11.86
N GLN A 29 -1.01 -16.93 -12.64
CA GLN A 29 -1.10 -17.36 -14.03
C GLN A 29 -1.53 -18.83 -14.15
N PHE A 30 -1.04 -19.70 -13.26
CA PHE A 30 -1.55 -21.07 -13.17
C PHE A 30 -3.05 -21.09 -12.86
N ALA A 31 -3.49 -20.27 -11.90
CA ALA A 31 -4.89 -20.13 -11.51
C ALA A 31 -5.77 -19.72 -12.70
N GLU A 32 -5.34 -18.70 -13.46
CA GLU A 32 -6.03 -18.25 -14.67
C GLU A 32 -6.10 -19.34 -15.75
N LEU A 33 -4.99 -20.04 -16.01
CA LEU A 33 -4.92 -21.08 -17.04
C LEU A 33 -5.79 -22.29 -16.70
N ARG A 34 -5.95 -22.60 -15.41
CA ARG A 34 -6.64 -23.79 -14.90
C ARG A 34 -8.06 -23.54 -14.40
N GLY A 35 -8.47 -22.28 -14.24
CA GLY A 35 -9.78 -21.92 -13.70
C GLY A 35 -9.93 -22.29 -12.22
N VAL A 36 -8.85 -22.15 -11.44
CA VAL A 36 -8.82 -22.36 -9.98
C VAL A 36 -8.34 -21.09 -9.29
N SER A 37 -8.31 -21.04 -7.97
CA SER A 37 -7.74 -19.91 -7.22
C SER A 37 -6.22 -20.01 -7.09
N GLU A 38 -5.56 -18.85 -6.91
CA GLU A 38 -4.13 -18.77 -6.63
C GLU A 38 -3.74 -19.54 -5.35
N ALA A 39 -4.59 -19.49 -4.33
CA ALA A 39 -4.39 -20.21 -3.07
C ALA A 39 -4.41 -21.74 -3.26
N GLU A 40 -5.27 -22.26 -4.15
CA GLU A 40 -5.29 -23.68 -4.49
C GLU A 40 -4.01 -24.10 -5.20
N VAL A 41 -3.52 -23.32 -6.17
CA VAL A 41 -2.25 -23.59 -6.86
C VAL A 41 -1.10 -23.62 -5.86
N ARG A 42 -1.02 -22.60 -4.99
CA ARG A 42 -0.02 -22.52 -3.93
C ARG A 42 -0.07 -23.73 -3.01
N GLY A 43 -1.27 -24.13 -2.58
CA GLY A 43 -1.48 -25.31 -1.73
C GLY A 43 -0.99 -26.60 -2.38
N VAL A 44 -1.29 -26.82 -3.66
CA VAL A 44 -0.79 -27.97 -4.43
C VAL A 44 0.73 -27.93 -4.52
N ARG A 45 1.29 -26.79 -4.92
CA ARG A 45 2.73 -26.58 -5.07
C ARG A 45 3.49 -26.85 -3.77
N HIS A 46 3.00 -26.31 -2.65
CA HIS A 46 3.56 -26.55 -1.31
C HIS A 46 3.40 -28.01 -0.87
N GLY A 47 2.26 -28.64 -1.16
CA GLY A 47 2.02 -30.05 -0.85
C GLY A 47 2.95 -31.02 -1.60
N LEU A 48 3.44 -30.60 -2.78
CA LEU A 48 4.45 -31.31 -3.57
C LEU A 48 5.89 -30.98 -3.14
N GLY A 49 6.08 -30.10 -2.16
CA GLY A 49 7.40 -29.65 -1.72
C GLY A 49 8.14 -28.79 -2.76
N ILE A 50 7.40 -28.16 -3.68
CA ILE A 50 7.98 -27.32 -4.74
C ILE A 50 7.97 -25.86 -4.24
N ARG A 51 9.15 -25.38 -3.86
CA ARG A 51 9.37 -23.99 -3.43
C ARG A 51 10.61 -23.46 -4.15
N PRO A 52 10.71 -22.14 -4.37
CA PRO A 52 11.97 -21.59 -4.84
C PRO A 52 13.05 -21.76 -3.77
N VAL A 53 14.29 -21.84 -4.23
CA VAL A 53 15.49 -21.60 -3.43
C VAL A 53 15.99 -20.19 -3.73
N TYR A 54 16.87 -19.67 -2.88
CA TYR A 54 17.42 -18.34 -3.04
C TYR A 54 18.93 -18.42 -3.31
N LYS A 55 19.36 -17.77 -4.39
CA LYS A 55 20.74 -17.71 -4.86
C LYS A 55 21.32 -16.34 -4.59
N THR A 56 22.64 -16.24 -4.51
CA THR A 56 23.34 -15.01 -4.16
C THR A 56 23.96 -14.36 -5.40
N VAL A 57 23.82 -13.05 -5.52
CA VAL A 57 24.54 -12.27 -6.53
C VAL A 57 25.99 -12.11 -6.08
N ASP A 58 26.93 -12.66 -6.86
CA ASP A 58 28.35 -12.79 -6.48
C ASP A 58 29.34 -12.08 -7.42
N THR A 59 28.86 -11.55 -8.55
CA THR A 59 29.65 -10.94 -9.65
C THR A 59 30.64 -11.88 -10.35
N CYS A 60 30.77 -13.14 -9.95
CA CYS A 60 31.82 -14.08 -10.38
C CYS A 60 31.32 -15.48 -10.76
N ALA A 61 30.00 -15.71 -10.79
CA ALA A 61 29.37 -16.95 -11.23
C ALA A 61 29.89 -18.20 -10.47
N GLY A 62 30.05 -18.08 -9.16
CA GLY A 62 30.46 -19.14 -8.25
C GLY A 62 31.97 -19.40 -8.20
N GLU A 63 32.80 -18.56 -8.82
CA GLU A 63 34.27 -18.69 -8.73
C GLU A 63 34.77 -18.49 -7.29
N PHE A 64 34.15 -17.57 -6.54
CA PHE A 64 34.48 -17.26 -5.16
C PHE A 64 33.23 -17.26 -4.28
N PRO A 65 33.34 -17.58 -2.97
CA PRO A 65 32.25 -17.41 -2.03
C PRO A 65 31.83 -15.94 -1.95
N ALA A 66 30.56 -15.65 -2.26
CA ALA A 66 29.98 -14.35 -1.97
C ALA A 66 29.61 -14.23 -0.49
N LEU A 67 29.94 -13.09 0.08
CA LEU A 67 29.52 -12.70 1.43
C LEU A 67 28.47 -11.57 1.38
N THR A 68 28.15 -11.08 0.17
CA THR A 68 27.14 -10.06 -0.07
C THR A 68 25.76 -10.67 0.16
N PRO A 69 24.93 -10.09 1.02
CA PRO A 69 23.65 -10.68 1.37
C PRO A 69 22.55 -10.29 0.36
N TYR A 70 22.85 -10.44 -0.93
CA TYR A 70 21.99 -10.06 -2.05
C TYR A 70 21.46 -11.32 -2.72
N HIS A 71 20.17 -11.60 -2.51
CA HIS A 71 19.49 -12.80 -2.98
C HIS A 71 18.43 -12.56 -4.05
N TYR A 72 18.21 -13.58 -4.87
CA TYR A 72 17.08 -13.71 -5.81
C TYR A 72 16.57 -15.16 -5.83
N SER A 73 15.29 -15.36 -6.15
CA SER A 73 14.64 -16.66 -6.18
C SER A 73 14.91 -17.42 -7.47
N SER A 74 14.94 -18.75 -7.36
CA SER A 74 15.02 -19.66 -8.50
C SER A 74 14.47 -21.03 -8.11
N TYR A 75 13.84 -21.73 -9.05
CA TYR A 75 13.41 -23.12 -8.84
C TYR A 75 14.57 -24.11 -9.10
N ASP A 76 15.68 -23.88 -8.40
CA ASP A 76 16.87 -24.73 -8.40
C ASP A 76 16.89 -25.65 -7.16
N SER A 77 18.01 -26.31 -6.92
CA SER A 77 18.16 -27.41 -5.98
C SER A 77 18.61 -26.99 -4.57
N GLU A 78 19.43 -25.95 -4.45
CA GLU A 78 20.07 -25.56 -3.18
C GLU A 78 19.88 -24.08 -2.88
N THR A 79 19.56 -23.75 -1.63
CA THR A 79 19.48 -22.37 -1.13
C THR A 79 20.82 -21.92 -0.55
N GLU A 80 21.15 -20.65 -0.76
CA GLU A 80 22.36 -20.00 -0.26
C GLU A 80 22.06 -19.06 0.92
N VAL A 81 20.81 -19.02 1.37
CA VAL A 81 20.39 -18.26 2.55
C VAL A 81 21.02 -18.88 3.79
N THR A 82 21.85 -18.11 4.48
CA THR A 82 22.57 -18.58 5.65
C THR A 82 21.71 -18.47 6.93
N PRO A 83 21.77 -19.45 7.84
CA PRO A 83 21.10 -19.32 9.14
C PRO A 83 21.65 -18.18 9.99
N SER A 84 20.80 -17.58 10.82
CA SER A 84 21.14 -16.54 11.78
C SER A 84 20.39 -16.71 13.09
N GLU A 85 21.09 -16.39 14.19
CA GLU A 85 20.54 -16.39 15.55
C GLU A 85 19.91 -15.04 15.93
N ARG A 86 20.08 -14.00 15.11
CA ARG A 86 19.46 -12.69 15.35
C ARG A 86 17.96 -12.76 15.07
N THR A 87 17.20 -11.99 15.82
CA THR A 87 15.77 -11.79 15.54
C THR A 87 15.61 -10.83 14.37
N LYS A 88 14.77 -11.21 13.41
CA LYS A 88 14.67 -10.56 12.11
C LYS A 88 13.44 -9.68 12.01
N VAL A 89 13.57 -8.55 11.34
CA VAL A 89 12.43 -7.73 10.90
C VAL A 89 12.48 -7.61 9.39
N VAL A 90 11.40 -7.99 8.74
CA VAL A 90 11.28 -7.95 7.28
C VAL A 90 10.59 -6.66 6.88
N ILE A 91 11.17 -5.93 5.94
CA ILE A 91 10.68 -4.64 5.45
C ILE A 91 10.32 -4.83 3.98
N ILE A 92 9.05 -4.62 3.65
CA ILE A 92 8.59 -4.71 2.27
C ILE A 92 8.70 -3.32 1.63
N GLY A 93 9.52 -3.22 0.59
CA GLY A 93 9.82 -1.98 -0.12
C GLY A 93 8.65 -1.46 -0.96
N SER A 94 8.92 -0.45 -1.78
CA SER A 94 7.90 0.25 -2.56
C SER A 94 7.65 -0.32 -3.96
N GLY A 95 8.57 -1.12 -4.49
CA GLY A 95 8.52 -1.56 -5.88
C GLY A 95 8.82 -0.41 -6.86
N PRO A 96 8.42 -0.50 -8.13
CA PRO A 96 8.77 0.49 -9.13
C PRO A 96 8.14 1.86 -8.86
N ASN A 97 8.93 2.91 -9.02
CA ASN A 97 8.46 4.29 -8.90
C ASN A 97 7.39 4.61 -9.95
N ARG A 98 6.32 5.28 -9.53
CA ARG A 98 5.23 5.77 -10.39
C ARG A 98 4.62 7.04 -9.79
N ILE A 99 3.79 7.73 -10.56
CA ILE A 99 3.04 8.90 -10.05
C ILE A 99 2.23 8.48 -8.82
N GLY A 100 2.42 9.21 -7.71
CA GLY A 100 1.79 8.91 -6.40
C GLY A 100 2.49 7.82 -5.58
N GLN A 101 3.58 7.23 -6.07
CA GLN A 101 4.38 6.26 -5.33
C GLN A 101 5.85 6.37 -5.74
N GLY A 102 6.57 7.32 -5.14
CA GLY A 102 7.94 7.66 -5.49
C GLY A 102 9.00 7.28 -4.45
N VAL A 103 10.11 8.03 -4.49
CA VAL A 103 11.31 7.83 -3.68
C VAL A 103 11.08 8.10 -2.18
N GLU A 104 10.02 8.84 -1.84
CA GLU A 104 9.61 9.11 -0.46
C GLU A 104 9.34 7.82 0.34
N PHE A 105 8.82 6.79 -0.33
CA PHE A 105 8.59 5.48 0.27
C PHE A 105 9.89 4.67 0.40
N ASP A 106 10.80 4.81 -0.58
CA ASP A 106 12.13 4.20 -0.48
C ASP A 106 12.92 4.77 0.71
N TYR A 107 12.91 6.10 0.85
CA TYR A 107 13.51 6.80 1.98
C TYR A 107 12.99 6.26 3.33
N SER A 108 11.68 6.05 3.44
CA SER A 108 11.05 5.52 4.65
C SER A 108 11.51 4.09 4.96
N CYS A 109 11.58 3.22 3.96
CA CYS A 109 12.08 1.84 4.10
C CYS A 109 13.55 1.78 4.50
N VAL A 110 14.40 2.62 3.90
CA VAL A 110 15.84 2.75 4.23
C VAL A 110 16.01 3.15 5.70
N HIS A 111 15.28 4.18 6.15
CA HIS A 111 15.35 4.64 7.53
C HIS A 111 14.84 3.59 8.53
N ALA A 112 13.82 2.81 8.17
CA ALA A 112 13.40 1.69 9.00
C ALA A 112 14.49 0.62 9.13
N SER A 113 15.18 0.28 8.04
CA SER A 113 16.30 -0.66 8.08
C SER A 113 17.40 -0.17 9.02
N PHE A 114 17.82 1.08 8.89
CA PHE A 114 18.85 1.65 9.76
C PHE A 114 18.42 1.68 11.24
N ALA A 115 17.21 2.16 11.52
CA ALA A 115 16.71 2.25 12.89
C ALA A 115 16.56 0.88 13.57
N LEU A 116 16.10 -0.14 12.83
CA LEU A 116 15.95 -1.50 13.34
C LEU A 116 17.30 -2.20 13.51
N SER A 117 18.25 -1.97 12.61
CA SER A 117 19.62 -2.46 12.73
C SER A 117 20.32 -1.86 13.96
N ASP A 118 20.19 -0.54 14.17
CA ASP A 118 20.68 0.15 15.37
C ASP A 118 20.05 -0.38 16.67
N ALA A 119 18.79 -0.83 16.60
CA ALA A 119 18.09 -1.50 17.69
C ALA A 119 18.50 -2.98 17.89
N GLY A 120 19.38 -3.52 17.05
CA GLY A 120 19.95 -4.87 17.15
C GLY A 120 19.19 -5.96 16.39
N PHE A 121 18.15 -5.62 15.63
CA PHE A 121 17.45 -6.57 14.76
C PHE A 121 18.28 -6.85 13.50
N GLU A 122 18.16 -8.06 12.96
CA GLU A 122 18.63 -8.35 11.60
C GLU A 122 17.58 -7.85 10.61
N THR A 123 17.96 -6.94 9.72
CA THR A 123 17.01 -6.34 8.78
C THR A 123 17.02 -7.07 7.44
N VAL A 124 15.82 -7.42 6.98
CA VAL A 124 15.62 -8.10 5.70
C VAL A 124 14.79 -7.19 4.80
N MET A 125 15.37 -6.68 3.72
CA MET A 125 14.67 -5.87 2.73
C MET A 125 14.15 -6.74 1.59
N VAL A 126 12.90 -6.55 1.18
CA VAL A 126 12.33 -7.15 -0.03
C VAL A 126 11.88 -6.04 -0.96
N ASN A 127 12.55 -5.86 -2.10
CA ASN A 127 12.19 -4.82 -3.08
C ASN A 127 12.73 -5.18 -4.46
N CYS A 128 12.14 -4.65 -5.54
CA CYS A 128 12.55 -4.94 -6.92
C CYS A 128 12.88 -3.71 -7.76
N ASN A 129 12.98 -2.53 -7.15
CA ASN A 129 13.31 -1.31 -7.86
C ASN A 129 14.84 -1.19 -7.99
N PRO A 130 15.41 -1.17 -9.22
CA PRO A 130 16.86 -1.07 -9.38
C PRO A 130 17.41 0.34 -9.14
N GLU A 131 16.55 1.36 -9.00
CA GLU A 131 16.95 2.77 -8.87
C GLU A 131 17.10 3.23 -7.42
N THR A 132 16.74 2.38 -6.46
CA THR A 132 16.52 2.76 -5.05
C THR A 132 17.70 2.45 -4.15
N VAL A 133 17.79 3.18 -3.03
CA VAL A 133 18.82 2.91 -2.00
C VAL A 133 18.45 1.69 -1.16
N SER A 134 17.15 1.36 -1.02
CA SER A 134 16.75 0.12 -0.32
C SER A 134 17.28 -1.15 -0.98
N THR A 135 17.54 -1.13 -2.29
CA THR A 135 18.09 -2.25 -3.05
C THR A 135 19.61 -2.20 -3.19
N ASP A 136 20.28 -1.31 -2.45
CA ASP A 136 21.70 -1.42 -2.15
C ASP A 136 21.91 -2.49 -1.07
N TYR A 137 22.84 -3.41 -1.29
CA TYR A 137 23.13 -4.50 -0.34
C TYR A 137 23.75 -4.00 0.97
N ASP A 138 24.26 -2.76 1.02
CA ASP A 138 24.75 -2.15 2.25
C ASP A 138 23.62 -1.59 3.15
N THR A 139 22.38 -1.51 2.64
CA THR A 139 21.25 -0.91 3.37
C THR A 139 20.62 -1.84 4.41
N SER A 140 20.72 -3.15 4.23
CA SER A 140 20.08 -4.15 5.09
C SER A 140 21.01 -5.34 5.31
N ASP A 141 20.82 -6.07 6.41
CA ASP A 141 21.59 -7.29 6.65
C ASP A 141 21.33 -8.35 5.56
N ARG A 142 20.13 -8.35 4.95
CA ARG A 142 19.77 -9.16 3.78
C ARG A 142 18.84 -8.45 2.83
N LEU A 143 19.15 -8.52 1.53
CA LEU A 143 18.35 -8.00 0.44
C LEU A 143 17.81 -9.15 -0.40
N TYR A 144 16.50 -9.17 -0.62
CA TYR A 144 15.81 -10.00 -1.59
C TYR A 144 15.32 -9.11 -2.74
N PHE A 145 15.93 -9.27 -3.91
CA PHE A 145 15.53 -8.54 -5.11
C PHE A 145 14.39 -9.27 -5.83
N GLU A 146 13.21 -9.23 -5.21
CA GLU A 146 12.05 -10.05 -5.57
C GLU A 146 10.83 -9.19 -5.91
N PRO A 147 9.92 -9.66 -6.78
CA PRO A 147 8.66 -8.97 -7.02
C PRO A 147 7.84 -8.83 -5.73
N LEU A 148 7.11 -7.72 -5.60
CA LEU A 148 6.25 -7.48 -4.44
C LEU A 148 4.85 -8.07 -4.64
N THR A 149 4.80 -9.38 -4.89
CA THR A 149 3.55 -10.13 -4.92
C THR A 149 3.39 -10.94 -3.64
N LEU A 150 2.15 -11.37 -3.34
CA LEU A 150 1.92 -12.22 -2.18
C LEU A 150 2.64 -13.57 -2.31
N GLU A 151 2.73 -14.12 -3.52
CA GLU A 151 3.48 -15.36 -3.76
C GLU A 151 4.95 -15.21 -3.36
N ASP A 152 5.64 -14.24 -3.95
CA ASP A 152 7.08 -14.05 -3.78
C ASP A 152 7.44 -13.66 -2.33
N VAL A 153 6.67 -12.73 -1.74
CA VAL A 153 6.88 -12.29 -0.36
C VAL A 153 6.67 -13.45 0.62
N LEU A 154 5.67 -14.32 0.43
CA LEU A 154 5.48 -15.47 1.31
C LEU A 154 6.59 -16.52 1.18
N GLU A 155 7.19 -16.70 0.01
CA GLU A 155 8.35 -17.57 -0.15
C GLU A 155 9.61 -16.98 0.53
N VAL A 156 9.80 -15.66 0.48
CA VAL A 156 10.90 -15.00 1.19
C VAL A 156 10.72 -15.18 2.70
N LEU A 157 9.52 -14.91 3.21
CA LEU A 157 9.19 -15.09 4.63
C LEU A 157 9.38 -16.55 5.06
N HIS A 158 9.02 -17.51 4.20
CA HIS A 158 9.27 -18.93 4.47
C HIS A 158 10.77 -19.25 4.57
N ALA A 159 11.58 -18.79 3.63
CA ALA A 159 13.03 -19.00 3.65
C ALA A 159 13.70 -18.34 4.87
N GLU A 160 13.25 -17.14 5.24
CA GLU A 160 13.75 -16.42 6.40
C GLU A 160 13.35 -17.08 7.73
N ALA A 161 12.14 -17.65 7.80
CA ALA A 161 11.67 -18.45 8.93
C ALA A 161 12.42 -19.79 9.06
N GLN A 162 12.88 -20.38 7.94
CA GLN A 162 13.74 -21.58 7.99
C GLN A 162 15.16 -21.23 8.46
N SER A 163 15.62 -20.00 8.20
CA SER A 163 16.98 -19.57 8.53
C SER A 163 17.08 -18.78 9.84
N GLY A 164 15.98 -18.59 10.60
CA GLY A 164 16.01 -17.88 11.88
C GLY A 164 14.63 -17.46 12.38
N THR A 165 14.61 -16.57 13.36
CA THR A 165 13.35 -16.10 13.97
C THR A 165 12.92 -14.76 13.39
N ILE A 166 11.74 -14.71 12.78
CA ILE A 166 11.10 -13.46 12.33
C ILE A 166 10.27 -12.90 13.50
N LEU A 167 10.53 -11.65 13.88
CA LEU A 167 9.68 -10.90 14.81
C LEU A 167 8.38 -10.47 14.13
N GLY A 168 8.49 -9.95 12.90
CA GLY A 168 7.36 -9.54 12.09
C GLY A 168 7.78 -8.78 10.84
N VAL A 169 6.77 -8.26 10.15
CA VAL A 169 6.87 -7.64 8.83
C VAL A 169 6.36 -6.20 8.87
N VAL A 170 7.11 -5.26 8.31
CA VAL A 170 6.72 -3.85 8.14
C VAL A 170 6.18 -3.67 6.72
N CYS A 171 4.92 -3.23 6.61
CA CYS A 171 4.21 -3.06 5.33
C CYS A 171 3.81 -1.61 5.06
N GLN A 172 3.88 -0.73 6.04
CA GLN A 172 3.28 0.61 5.99
C GLN A 172 4.18 1.66 5.33
N LEU A 173 5.46 1.34 5.11
CA LEU A 173 6.47 2.33 4.69
C LEU A 173 6.77 2.32 3.18
N GLY A 174 6.39 1.25 2.47
CA GLY A 174 6.60 1.14 1.02
C GLY A 174 5.41 1.62 0.17
N GLY A 175 4.40 2.25 0.79
CA GLY A 175 3.21 2.75 0.10
C GLY A 175 2.17 1.66 -0.17
N GLN A 176 1.39 1.83 -1.23
CA GLN A 176 0.17 1.04 -1.47
C GLN A 176 0.41 -0.44 -1.79
N THR A 177 1.51 -0.75 -2.50
CA THR A 177 1.82 -2.15 -2.86
C THR A 177 1.97 -3.05 -1.63
N PRO A 178 2.85 -2.75 -0.65
CA PRO A 178 2.98 -3.58 0.55
C PRO A 178 1.77 -3.52 1.49
N LEU A 179 1.05 -2.39 1.56
CA LEU A 179 -0.21 -2.31 2.31
C LEU A 179 -1.22 -3.36 1.83
N GLY A 180 -1.37 -3.52 0.51
CA GLY A 180 -2.23 -4.53 -0.09
C GLY A 180 -1.82 -5.99 0.19
N LEU A 181 -0.57 -6.24 0.63
CA LEU A 181 -0.08 -7.58 0.99
C LEU A 181 -0.31 -7.91 2.47
N ALA A 182 -0.54 -6.93 3.34
CA ALA A 182 -0.52 -7.09 4.79
C ALA A 182 -1.48 -8.17 5.29
N LYS A 183 -2.73 -8.20 4.78
CA LYS A 183 -3.71 -9.25 5.11
C LYS A 183 -3.26 -10.64 4.69
N GLY A 184 -2.66 -10.77 3.51
CA GLY A 184 -2.19 -12.05 3.00
C GLY A 184 -1.02 -12.58 3.82
N ILE A 185 -0.14 -11.69 4.26
CA ILE A 185 0.99 -11.99 5.16
C ILE A 185 0.48 -12.45 6.53
N GLU A 186 -0.50 -11.75 7.11
CA GLU A 186 -1.11 -12.12 8.39
C GLU A 186 -1.89 -13.44 8.32
N ALA A 187 -2.68 -13.64 7.25
CA ALA A 187 -3.40 -14.89 7.02
C ALA A 187 -2.47 -16.10 6.83
N ALA A 188 -1.23 -15.87 6.40
CA ALA A 188 -0.19 -16.89 6.33
C ALA A 188 0.52 -17.17 7.69
N GLY A 189 0.16 -16.43 8.74
CA GLY A 189 0.65 -16.63 10.11
C GLY A 189 1.84 -15.76 10.51
N TYR A 190 2.22 -14.76 9.71
CA TYR A 190 3.29 -13.83 10.06
C TYR A 190 2.71 -12.56 10.70
N THR A 191 3.37 -12.03 11.72
CA THR A 191 2.92 -10.82 12.41
C THR A 191 3.26 -9.57 11.57
N VAL A 192 2.24 -8.79 11.21
CA VAL A 192 2.44 -7.42 10.69
C VAL A 192 2.71 -6.49 11.87
N LEU A 193 3.84 -5.79 11.85
CA LEU A 193 4.26 -4.86 12.91
C LEU A 193 3.66 -3.48 12.68
N GLY A 194 3.30 -2.76 13.74
CA GLY A 194 2.70 -1.44 13.65
C GLY A 194 1.18 -1.48 13.53
N THR A 195 0.59 -0.57 12.75
CA THR A 195 -0.86 -0.50 12.51
C THR A 195 -1.32 -1.80 11.87
N SER A 196 -2.34 -2.45 12.44
CA SER A 196 -2.80 -3.77 11.99
C SER A 196 -3.49 -3.70 10.63
N PRO A 197 -3.57 -4.81 9.88
CA PRO A 197 -4.30 -4.86 8.61
C PRO A 197 -5.77 -4.43 8.73
N GLU A 198 -6.45 -4.76 9.84
CA GLU A 198 -7.84 -4.33 10.08
C GLU A 198 -7.95 -2.83 10.35
N ALA A 199 -6.96 -2.23 11.02
CA ALA A 199 -6.92 -0.79 11.24
C ALA A 199 -6.65 -0.04 9.92
N ILE A 200 -5.79 -0.58 9.06
CA ILE A 200 -5.55 -0.06 7.70
C ILE A 200 -6.86 -0.09 6.89
N ASP A 201 -7.57 -1.22 6.88
CA ASP A 201 -8.87 -1.34 6.21
C ASP A 201 -9.90 -0.34 6.71
N LEU A 202 -9.97 -0.14 8.04
CA LEU A 202 -10.92 0.78 8.64
C LEU A 202 -10.70 2.20 8.11
N ALA A 203 -9.45 2.62 7.94
CA ALA A 203 -9.09 3.91 7.38
C ALA A 203 -9.39 4.02 5.87
N GLU A 204 -9.27 2.94 5.11
CA GLU A 204 -9.57 2.91 3.67
C GLU A 204 -11.08 2.75 3.37
N GLU A 205 -11.83 2.09 4.26
CA GLU A 205 -13.26 1.88 4.10
C GLU A 205 -14.05 3.11 4.57
N ARG A 206 -14.59 3.81 3.59
CA ARG A 206 -15.27 5.09 3.81
C ARG A 206 -16.43 5.06 4.81
N GLU A 207 -17.26 4.01 4.81
CA GLU A 207 -18.38 3.94 5.76
C GLU A 207 -17.90 3.76 7.19
N LEU A 208 -16.87 2.93 7.40
CA LEU A 208 -16.24 2.78 8.71
C LEU A 208 -15.57 4.09 9.14
N PHE A 209 -14.83 4.73 8.24
CA PHE A 209 -14.17 6.00 8.54
C PHE A 209 -15.18 7.11 8.86
N SER A 210 -16.29 7.21 8.12
CA SER A 210 -17.34 8.21 8.42
C SER A 210 -17.97 7.99 9.79
N ARG A 211 -18.25 6.74 10.17
CA ARG A 211 -18.75 6.41 11.52
C ARG A 211 -17.76 6.82 12.61
N LEU A 212 -16.47 6.59 12.37
CA LEU A 212 -15.41 7.03 13.27
C LEU A 212 -15.38 8.55 13.42
N LEU A 213 -15.47 9.30 12.33
CA LEU A 213 -15.51 10.76 12.38
C LEU A 213 -16.72 11.26 13.18
N ASP A 214 -17.91 10.68 12.97
CA ASP A 214 -19.12 11.01 13.73
C ASP A 214 -18.95 10.72 15.23
N GLU A 215 -18.37 9.58 15.60
CA GLU A 215 -18.09 9.20 16.99
C GLU A 215 -17.07 10.13 17.65
N ALA A 216 -16.08 10.59 16.88
CA ALA A 216 -15.07 11.55 17.31
C ALA A 216 -15.59 13.01 17.34
N GLY A 217 -16.80 13.27 16.85
CA GLY A 217 -17.36 14.62 16.73
C GLY A 217 -16.62 15.47 15.68
N LEU A 218 -15.97 14.83 14.72
CA LEU A 218 -15.29 15.46 13.60
C LEU A 218 -16.27 15.65 12.44
N VAL A 219 -16.04 16.71 11.65
CA VAL A 219 -16.94 17.08 10.56
C VAL A 219 -16.31 16.63 9.26
N ALA A 220 -17.05 15.91 8.42
CA ALA A 220 -16.65 15.63 7.04
C ALA A 220 -17.50 16.46 6.06
N PRO A 221 -17.01 16.71 4.82
CA PRO A 221 -17.85 17.27 3.77
C PRO A 221 -19.06 16.38 3.50
N ARG A 222 -20.20 17.00 3.16
CA ARG A 222 -21.40 16.25 2.74
C ARG A 222 -21.04 15.38 1.54
N ASN A 223 -21.35 14.10 1.60
CA ASN A 223 -20.93 13.15 0.59
C ASN A 223 -21.97 12.04 0.36
N GLY A 224 -21.79 11.28 -0.72
CA GLY A 224 -22.58 10.10 -1.05
C GLY A 224 -21.92 9.22 -2.10
N THR A 225 -22.60 8.15 -2.47
CA THR A 225 -22.15 7.16 -3.46
C THR A 225 -23.22 6.93 -4.51
N ALA A 226 -22.81 6.71 -5.77
CA ALA A 226 -23.72 6.38 -6.85
C ALA A 226 -23.16 5.26 -7.73
N ILE A 227 -24.04 4.40 -8.24
CA ILE A 227 -23.67 3.29 -9.14
C ILE A 227 -24.11 3.55 -10.59
N ASP A 228 -24.76 4.67 -10.85
CA ASP A 228 -25.21 5.09 -12.16
C ASP A 228 -25.33 6.62 -12.25
N VAL A 229 -25.60 7.12 -13.47
CA VAL A 229 -25.77 8.56 -13.75
C VAL A 229 -26.88 9.18 -12.91
N ASP A 230 -28.04 8.53 -12.86
CA ASP A 230 -29.23 9.15 -12.27
C ASP A 230 -29.12 9.21 -10.75
N GLY A 231 -28.52 8.18 -10.13
CA GLY A 231 -28.12 8.19 -8.72
C GLY A 231 -27.07 9.27 -8.43
N ALA A 232 -26.07 9.44 -9.30
CA ALA A 232 -25.05 10.47 -9.11
C ALA A 232 -25.65 11.88 -9.16
N VAL A 233 -26.59 12.12 -10.09
CA VAL A 233 -27.34 13.39 -10.17
C VAL A 233 -28.16 13.63 -8.91
N ALA A 234 -28.90 12.63 -8.42
CA ALA A 234 -29.71 12.77 -7.21
C ALA A 234 -28.84 13.12 -5.99
N VAL A 235 -27.71 12.40 -5.82
CA VAL A 235 -26.75 12.65 -4.74
C VAL A 235 -26.12 14.05 -4.87
N ALA A 236 -25.70 14.45 -6.07
CA ALA A 236 -25.10 15.77 -6.29
C ALA A 236 -26.10 16.92 -6.04
N GLU A 237 -27.37 16.75 -6.40
CA GLU A 237 -28.42 17.73 -6.12
C GLU A 237 -28.76 17.83 -4.63
N GLU A 238 -28.71 16.70 -3.90
CA GLU A 238 -28.89 16.68 -2.44
C GLU A 238 -27.73 17.38 -1.71
N ILE A 239 -26.50 17.07 -2.10
CA ILE A 239 -25.27 17.65 -1.54
C ILE A 239 -25.17 19.15 -1.90
N GLY A 240 -25.52 19.47 -3.14
CA GLY A 240 -25.38 20.77 -3.80
C GLY A 240 -24.06 20.90 -4.55
N TYR A 241 -24.07 21.60 -5.69
CA TYR A 241 -22.90 21.90 -6.52
C TYR A 241 -22.08 23.12 -6.03
N PRO A 242 -20.76 23.20 -6.31
CA PRO A 242 -19.95 22.20 -7.02
C PRO A 242 -19.71 20.92 -6.19
N VAL A 243 -19.52 19.80 -6.89
CA VAL A 243 -19.19 18.50 -6.30
C VAL A 243 -17.91 17.94 -6.93
N LEU A 244 -17.11 17.24 -6.13
CA LEU A 244 -15.98 16.45 -6.60
C LEU A 244 -16.48 15.02 -6.85
N VAL A 245 -16.33 14.54 -8.07
CA VAL A 245 -16.61 13.13 -8.40
C VAL A 245 -15.33 12.33 -8.41
N ARG A 246 -15.32 11.16 -7.76
CA ARG A 246 -14.16 10.27 -7.68
C ARG A 246 -14.56 8.81 -7.85
N PRO A 247 -14.04 8.09 -8.84
CA PRO A 247 -14.23 6.65 -8.91
C PRO A 247 -13.52 5.94 -7.74
N SER A 248 -14.11 4.88 -7.19
CA SER A 248 -13.59 4.22 -5.98
C SER A 248 -12.30 3.39 -6.17
N PHE A 249 -11.91 3.06 -7.41
CA PHE A 249 -10.81 2.12 -7.72
C PHE A 249 -9.68 2.72 -8.56
N VAL A 250 -9.46 4.04 -8.50
CA VAL A 250 -8.47 4.75 -9.31
C VAL A 250 -7.44 5.45 -8.42
N LEU A 251 -6.17 5.32 -8.78
CA LEU A 251 -5.03 5.95 -8.11
C LEU A 251 -4.66 7.27 -8.80
N GLY A 252 -4.10 8.21 -8.02
CA GLY A 252 -3.50 9.44 -8.54
C GLY A 252 -4.49 10.40 -9.21
N GLY A 253 -5.70 10.52 -8.68
CA GLY A 253 -6.68 11.49 -9.20
C GLY A 253 -7.31 11.12 -10.55
N ARG A 254 -7.03 9.93 -11.10
CA ARG A 254 -7.46 9.59 -12.46
C ARG A 254 -8.98 9.47 -12.56
N GLY A 255 -9.61 10.31 -13.37
CA GLY A 255 -11.07 10.37 -13.48
C GLY A 255 -11.74 11.15 -12.35
N MET A 256 -10.97 11.85 -11.51
CA MET A 256 -11.52 12.84 -10.60
C MET A 256 -11.82 14.13 -11.34
N GLU A 257 -12.98 14.72 -11.08
CA GLU A 257 -13.40 15.96 -11.74
C GLU A 257 -14.26 16.82 -10.81
N ILE A 258 -14.06 18.14 -10.82
CA ILE A 258 -14.95 19.08 -10.15
C ILE A 258 -16.08 19.42 -11.12
N VAL A 259 -17.30 19.12 -10.70
CA VAL A 259 -18.51 19.27 -11.50
C VAL A 259 -19.37 20.37 -10.90
N TYR A 260 -19.79 21.32 -11.74
CA TYR A 260 -20.49 22.53 -11.30
C TYR A 260 -22.01 22.49 -11.51
N ASP A 261 -22.51 21.58 -12.34
CA ASP A 261 -23.93 21.42 -12.61
C ASP A 261 -24.31 20.04 -13.16
N THR A 262 -25.61 19.76 -13.20
CA THR A 262 -26.17 18.48 -13.69
C THR A 262 -25.80 18.18 -15.16
N PRO A 263 -25.83 19.14 -16.11
CA PRO A 263 -25.31 18.92 -17.46
C PRO A 263 -23.85 18.44 -17.50
N ALA A 264 -22.96 19.08 -16.75
CA ALA A 264 -21.55 18.69 -16.68
C ALA A 264 -21.39 17.29 -16.06
N LEU A 265 -22.20 16.95 -15.04
CA LEU A 265 -22.17 15.60 -14.45
C LEU A 265 -22.56 14.52 -15.47
N ARG A 266 -23.59 14.77 -16.28
CA ARG A 266 -23.99 13.83 -17.33
C ARG A 266 -22.93 13.73 -18.43
N ASP A 267 -22.29 14.84 -18.80
CA ASP A 267 -21.18 14.83 -19.75
C ASP A 267 -19.98 14.02 -19.24
N TYR A 268 -19.63 14.15 -17.96
CA TYR A 268 -18.58 13.35 -17.32
C TYR A 268 -18.79 11.84 -17.55
N PHE A 269 -19.99 11.32 -17.28
CA PHE A 269 -20.29 9.89 -17.50
C PHE A 269 -20.21 9.48 -18.98
N VAL A 270 -20.55 10.37 -19.92
CA VAL A 270 -20.42 10.07 -21.35
C VAL A 270 -18.95 9.98 -21.75
N ARG A 271 -18.11 10.90 -21.25
CA ARG A 271 -16.66 10.91 -21.54
C ARG A 271 -15.94 9.75 -20.89
N THR A 272 -16.33 9.33 -19.68
CA THR A 272 -15.63 8.30 -18.91
C THR A 272 -16.15 6.88 -19.15
N ALA A 273 -17.25 6.68 -19.86
CA ALA A 273 -17.87 5.36 -20.06
C ALA A 273 -16.93 4.26 -20.61
N GLY A 274 -15.87 4.64 -21.34
CA GLY A 274 -14.88 3.69 -21.86
C GLY A 274 -13.65 3.50 -20.97
N GLU A 275 -13.48 4.32 -19.93
CA GLU A 275 -12.26 4.39 -19.12
C GLU A 275 -12.51 4.07 -17.64
N VAL A 276 -13.72 4.38 -17.15
CA VAL A 276 -14.11 4.20 -15.75
C VAL A 276 -15.36 3.33 -15.70
N ILE A 277 -15.26 2.24 -14.93
CA ILE A 277 -16.39 1.34 -14.68
C ILE A 277 -17.05 1.78 -13.37
N ILE A 278 -18.31 2.21 -13.47
CA ILE A 278 -19.16 2.58 -12.34
C ILE A 278 -20.30 1.58 -12.29
N GLU A 279 -20.32 0.74 -11.26
CA GLU A 279 -21.30 -0.33 -11.09
C GLU A 279 -21.38 -0.76 -9.61
N GLU A 280 -22.24 -1.74 -9.32
CA GLU A 280 -22.31 -2.34 -7.99
C GLU A 280 -20.97 -2.96 -7.59
N GLY A 281 -20.44 -2.57 -6.43
CA GLY A 281 -19.08 -2.90 -5.98
C GLY A 281 -17.99 -1.95 -6.48
N LYS A 282 -18.27 -1.06 -7.43
CA LYS A 282 -17.39 0.03 -7.91
C LYS A 282 -18.14 1.36 -8.00
N PRO A 283 -18.62 1.92 -6.88
CA PRO A 283 -19.39 3.14 -6.90
C PRO A 283 -18.55 4.37 -7.28
N LEU A 284 -19.20 5.37 -7.84
CA LEU A 284 -18.71 6.74 -7.93
C LEU A 284 -18.96 7.44 -6.58
N LEU A 285 -17.90 8.02 -6.02
CA LEU A 285 -17.98 8.87 -4.83
C LEU A 285 -18.30 10.30 -5.27
N VAL A 286 -19.24 10.94 -4.58
CA VAL A 286 -19.63 12.33 -4.83
C VAL A 286 -19.49 13.09 -3.52
N ASP A 287 -18.65 14.13 -3.53
CA ASP A 287 -18.30 14.93 -2.36
C ASP A 287 -18.64 16.38 -2.60
N ARG A 288 -19.09 17.08 -1.56
CA ARG A 288 -19.20 18.54 -1.62
C ARG A 288 -17.81 19.12 -1.86
N PHE A 289 -17.64 19.84 -2.95
CA PHE A 289 -16.41 20.58 -3.19
C PHE A 289 -16.38 21.79 -2.25
N LEU A 290 -15.31 21.91 -1.48
CA LEU A 290 -15.07 23.02 -0.57
C LEU A 290 -14.30 24.11 -1.32
N ASP A 291 -15.05 25.03 -1.92
CA ASP A 291 -14.49 26.20 -2.62
C ASP A 291 -13.71 27.10 -1.63
N ASP A 292 -12.61 27.69 -2.09
CA ASP A 292 -11.71 28.57 -1.32
C ASP A 292 -11.22 27.95 0.02
N ALA A 293 -11.06 26.61 0.09
CA ALA A 293 -10.60 25.94 1.30
C ALA A 293 -9.07 25.82 1.35
N ILE A 294 -8.51 26.06 2.53
CA ILE A 294 -7.08 25.83 2.81
C ILE A 294 -6.90 24.34 3.10
N GLU A 295 -6.07 23.67 2.32
CA GLU A 295 -5.72 22.27 2.54
C GLU A 295 -4.51 22.14 3.47
N ILE A 296 -4.58 21.15 4.35
CA ILE A 296 -3.60 20.91 5.40
C ILE A 296 -3.21 19.44 5.37
N ASP A 297 -1.91 19.17 5.28
CA ASP A 297 -1.35 17.83 5.43
C ASP A 297 -0.66 17.71 6.81
N VAL A 298 -0.97 16.64 7.54
CA VAL A 298 -0.43 16.41 8.88
C VAL A 298 0.24 15.06 8.94
N ASP A 299 1.55 15.07 9.16
CA ASP A 299 2.32 13.85 9.43
C ASP A 299 2.56 13.71 10.93
N ALA A 300 2.21 12.54 11.45
CA ALA A 300 2.31 12.24 12.87
C ALA A 300 2.74 10.80 13.14
N LEU A 301 3.12 10.54 14.38
CA LEU A 301 3.46 9.23 14.91
C LEU A 301 2.60 8.98 16.15
N TYR A 302 1.92 7.84 16.22
CA TYR A 302 1.11 7.45 17.37
C TYR A 302 1.54 6.08 17.91
N ASP A 303 1.91 6.01 19.19
CA ASP A 303 2.35 4.77 19.84
C ASP A 303 1.23 3.99 20.54
N GLY A 304 0.00 4.55 20.53
CA GLY A 304 -1.15 4.04 21.26
C GLY A 304 -1.44 4.72 22.58
N THR A 305 -0.61 5.68 22.97
CA THR A 305 -0.78 6.49 24.17
C THR A 305 -0.47 7.97 23.91
N GLU A 306 0.57 8.27 23.12
CA GLU A 306 1.02 9.61 22.82
C GLU A 306 1.08 9.83 21.31
N LEU A 307 0.56 10.98 20.88
CA LEU A 307 0.68 11.46 19.50
C LEU A 307 1.81 12.47 19.42
N TYR A 308 2.79 12.16 18.59
CA TYR A 308 3.84 13.09 18.17
C TYR A 308 3.52 13.66 16.79
N ILE A 309 3.30 14.97 16.71
CA ILE A 309 3.10 15.67 15.44
C ILE A 309 4.48 15.96 14.85
N GLY A 310 4.79 15.33 13.72
CA GLY A 310 6.02 15.58 12.97
C GLY A 310 5.96 16.91 12.23
N GLY A 311 4.83 17.20 11.60
CA GLY A 311 4.64 18.42 10.83
C GLY A 311 3.17 18.72 10.55
N VAL A 312 2.83 20.01 10.53
CA VAL A 312 1.58 20.51 9.97
C VAL A 312 1.97 21.35 8.77
N MET A 313 1.52 20.96 7.58
CA MET A 313 1.83 21.59 6.31
C MET A 313 0.59 22.30 5.78
N GLU A 314 0.76 23.52 5.29
CA GLU A 314 -0.31 24.27 4.63
C GLU A 314 -0.02 24.36 3.14
N HIS A 315 -0.98 23.96 2.31
CA HIS A 315 -0.86 24.05 0.86
C HIS A 315 -1.00 25.51 0.40
N LEU A 316 -0.23 25.89 -0.61
CA LEU A 316 -0.32 27.20 -1.26
C LEU A 316 -1.51 27.25 -2.21
N GLU A 317 -1.75 26.15 -2.89
CA GLU A 317 -2.93 25.89 -3.69
C GLU A 317 -4.16 25.62 -2.81
N GLU A 318 -5.33 26.05 -3.28
CA GLU A 318 -6.61 25.75 -2.62
C GLU A 318 -7.03 24.30 -2.86
N ALA A 319 -7.88 23.78 -1.96
CA ALA A 319 -8.39 22.43 -2.05
C ALA A 319 -9.03 22.16 -3.43
N GLY A 320 -8.65 21.04 -4.07
CA GLY A 320 -9.08 20.68 -5.42
C GLY A 320 -7.94 20.41 -6.38
N ILE A 321 -6.74 20.91 -6.07
CA ILE A 321 -5.48 20.42 -6.63
C ILE A 321 -5.00 19.27 -5.74
N HIS A 322 -4.52 18.18 -6.34
CA HIS A 322 -4.09 17.01 -5.60
C HIS A 322 -2.88 17.36 -4.71
N SER A 323 -2.88 16.94 -3.43
CA SER A 323 -1.82 17.27 -2.47
C SER A 323 -0.41 16.96 -2.98
N GLY A 324 -0.23 15.83 -3.67
CA GLY A 324 1.04 15.46 -4.32
C GLY A 324 1.54 16.39 -5.43
N ASP A 325 0.68 17.26 -5.97
CA ASP A 325 1.03 18.31 -6.95
C ASP A 325 1.08 19.71 -6.32
N SER A 326 0.58 19.87 -5.08
CA SER A 326 0.53 21.13 -4.35
C SER A 326 1.90 21.46 -3.75
N SER A 327 2.24 22.74 -3.77
CA SER A 327 3.35 23.26 -2.99
C SER A 327 2.88 23.52 -1.56
N CYS A 328 3.68 23.15 -0.55
CA CYS A 328 3.31 23.35 0.84
C CYS A 328 4.33 24.17 1.63
N THR A 329 3.88 24.71 2.77
CA THR A 329 4.71 25.43 3.73
C THR A 329 4.73 24.70 5.07
N LEU A 330 5.92 24.62 5.66
CA LEU A 330 6.14 24.09 7.01
C LEU A 330 7.10 25.03 7.77
N PRO A 331 6.66 25.72 8.83
CA PRO A 331 5.31 25.69 9.41
C PRO A 331 4.25 26.39 8.52
N PRO A 332 2.95 26.24 8.83
CA PRO A 332 1.86 26.96 8.17
C PRO A 332 2.05 28.48 8.26
N VAL A 333 1.63 29.20 7.22
CA VAL A 333 1.81 30.65 7.08
C VAL A 333 0.57 31.46 7.43
N SER A 334 -0.63 30.92 7.19
CA SER A 334 -1.90 31.60 7.44
C SER A 334 -2.67 31.04 8.65
N LEU A 335 -2.36 29.82 9.08
CA LEU A 335 -3.06 29.17 10.18
C LEU A 335 -2.70 29.75 11.56
N GLY A 336 -3.73 30.01 12.37
CA GLY A 336 -3.58 30.44 13.75
C GLY A 336 -3.25 29.27 14.69
N ARG A 337 -2.80 29.58 15.91
CA ARG A 337 -2.56 28.56 16.95
C ARG A 337 -3.80 27.72 17.24
N THR A 338 -4.97 28.36 17.30
CA THR A 338 -6.24 27.68 17.54
C THR A 338 -6.57 26.67 16.44
N ASP A 339 -6.24 26.97 15.18
CA ASP A 339 -6.48 26.06 14.06
C ASP A 339 -5.53 24.86 14.14
N ILE A 340 -4.25 25.11 14.45
CA ILE A 340 -3.26 24.07 14.67
C ILE A 340 -3.68 23.17 15.85
N ASP A 341 -4.15 23.73 16.96
CA ASP A 341 -4.60 22.95 18.12
C ASP A 341 -5.80 22.05 17.76
N ARG A 342 -6.76 22.55 16.97
CA ARG A 342 -7.89 21.75 16.46
C ARG A 342 -7.43 20.62 15.55
N VAL A 343 -6.48 20.89 14.65
CA VAL A 343 -5.89 19.88 13.77
C VAL A 343 -5.19 18.79 14.58
N ARG A 344 -4.47 19.16 15.64
CA ARG A 344 -3.81 18.21 16.54
C ARG A 344 -4.82 17.33 17.30
N GLU A 345 -5.86 17.93 17.85
CA GLU A 345 -6.93 17.21 18.55
C GLU A 345 -7.66 16.24 17.59
N ALA A 346 -7.97 16.69 16.38
CA ALA A 346 -8.60 15.85 15.36
C ALA A 346 -7.69 14.70 14.93
N THR A 347 -6.39 14.96 14.73
CA THR A 347 -5.40 13.93 14.36
C THR A 347 -5.30 12.87 15.45
N LEU A 348 -5.31 13.26 16.74
CA LEU A 348 -5.29 12.32 17.85
C LEU A 348 -6.55 11.46 17.88
N ALA A 349 -7.73 12.07 17.73
CA ALA A 349 -8.99 11.35 17.72
C ALA A 349 -9.07 10.34 16.56
N ILE A 350 -8.56 10.71 15.38
CA ILE A 350 -8.44 9.80 14.23
C ILE A 350 -7.47 8.66 14.53
N ALA A 351 -6.27 8.96 15.05
CA ALA A 351 -5.27 7.95 15.39
C ALA A 351 -5.80 6.93 16.41
N GLU A 352 -6.51 7.42 17.44
CA GLU A 352 -7.16 6.60 18.47
C GLU A 352 -8.30 5.75 17.91
N GLY A 353 -9.21 6.36 17.14
CA GLY A 353 -10.37 5.68 16.58
C GLY A 353 -10.00 4.60 15.56
N VAL A 354 -8.98 4.86 14.73
CA VAL A 354 -8.49 3.90 13.74
C VAL A 354 -7.69 2.79 14.42
N GLY A 355 -7.04 3.09 15.54
CA GLY A 355 -6.11 2.17 16.20
C GLY A 355 -4.71 2.19 15.61
N VAL A 356 -4.25 3.35 15.15
CA VAL A 356 -2.92 3.53 14.56
C VAL A 356 -1.81 3.10 15.54
N ARG A 357 -0.76 2.46 15.01
CA ARG A 357 0.48 2.15 15.71
C ARG A 357 1.66 2.40 14.79
N GLY A 358 2.24 3.59 14.86
CA GLY A 358 3.28 4.04 13.95
C GLY A 358 2.87 5.34 13.25
N LEU A 359 3.35 5.52 12.03
CA LEU A 359 3.11 6.74 11.26
C LEU A 359 1.67 6.82 10.78
N LEU A 360 1.15 8.03 10.71
CA LEU A 360 -0.09 8.37 10.02
C LEU A 360 0.07 9.71 9.31
N ASN A 361 -0.65 9.81 8.20
CA ASN A 361 -0.89 11.07 7.50
C ASN A 361 -2.40 11.35 7.52
N VAL A 362 -2.77 12.60 7.79
CA VAL A 362 -4.16 13.04 7.74
C VAL A 362 -4.25 14.35 6.96
N GLN A 363 -5.15 14.37 5.98
CA GLN A 363 -5.48 15.56 5.20
C GLN A 363 -6.74 16.21 5.76
N PHE A 364 -6.67 17.52 5.97
CA PHE A 364 -7.79 18.34 6.41
C PHE A 364 -8.04 19.49 5.45
N ALA A 365 -9.25 20.04 5.51
CA ALA A 365 -9.57 21.29 4.83
C ALA A 365 -10.18 22.30 5.81
N ILE A 366 -9.73 23.56 5.77
CA ILE A 366 -10.37 24.65 6.50
C ILE A 366 -11.13 25.53 5.53
N SER A 367 -12.45 25.58 5.70
CA SER A 367 -13.33 26.49 4.95
C SER A 367 -14.25 27.24 5.90
N ALA A 368 -14.32 28.57 5.74
CA ALA A 368 -15.12 29.47 6.60
C ALA A 368 -14.91 29.26 8.12
N GLY A 369 -13.69 28.89 8.54
CA GLY A 369 -13.34 28.63 9.95
C GLY A 369 -13.79 27.26 10.49
N VAL A 370 -14.35 26.40 9.65
CA VAL A 370 -14.67 25.01 9.99
C VAL A 370 -13.56 24.10 9.47
N LEU A 371 -13.13 23.17 10.31
CA LEU A 371 -12.14 22.14 9.99
C LEU A 371 -12.92 20.89 9.53
N TYR A 372 -12.58 20.40 8.35
CA TYR A 372 -13.14 19.23 7.69
C TYR A 372 -12.10 18.15 7.53
#